data_AF-U5W017-F1
#
_entry.id   AF-U5W017-F1
#
_cell.length_a   1.000
_cell.length_b   1.000
_cell.length_c   1.000
_cell.angle_alpha   90.00
_cell.angle_beta   90.00
_cell.angle_gamma   90.00
#
_symmetry.space_group_name_H-M   'P 1'
#
loop_
_entity.id
_entity.type
_entity.pdbx_description
1 polymer ?
#
loop_
_entity_poly.entity_id
_entity_poly.type
_entity_poly.pdbx_seq_one_letter_code
_entity_poly.pdbx_strand_id
1 'polypeptide(L)'
;MTELRWPLIAGLALLGLVRPVLSITGVYDALGGFGHPWAPLLVTLLIAVVQVAVVVLARVRQPLLTLTFAGLGYGVAAILLNLALQPLLASAEAIPVPGYVAILVGNALQGAVLGLIALGLHRLRKPAQLS
;
A
#
# COMPACT_ATOMS: atom_id res chain seq x y z
N MET A 1 13.23 6.19 -23.21
CA MET A 1 12.24 5.21 -22.68
C MET A 1 12.16 5.40 -21.17
N THR A 2 11.00 5.73 -20.64
CA THR A 2 10.84 6.03 -19.20
C THR A 2 10.65 4.71 -18.48
N GLU A 3 11.73 4.14 -17.95
CA GLU A 3 11.64 2.85 -17.27
C GLU A 3 10.95 3.01 -15.91
N LEU A 4 9.79 2.37 -15.76
CA LEU A 4 9.24 2.12 -14.44
C LEU A 4 10.20 1.17 -13.70
N ARG A 5 10.59 1.57 -12.50
CA ARG A 5 11.47 0.76 -11.65
C ARG A 5 10.64 -0.36 -11.02
N TRP A 6 10.41 -1.44 -11.77
CA TRP A 6 9.65 -2.61 -11.32
C TRP A 6 10.09 -3.16 -9.96
N PRO A 7 11.39 -3.25 -9.62
CA PRO A 7 11.82 -3.67 -8.29
C PRO A 7 11.33 -2.74 -7.17
N LEU A 8 11.25 -1.44 -7.44
CA LEU A 8 10.72 -0.46 -6.48
C LEU A 8 9.22 -0.65 -6.28
N ILE A 9 8.47 -0.87 -7.35
CA ILE A 9 7.03 -1.13 -7.29
C ILE A 9 6.76 -2.40 -6.48
N ALA A 10 7.50 -3.47 -6.75
CA ALA A 10 7.38 -4.72 -6.00
C ALA A 10 7.72 -4.52 -4.51
N GLY A 11 8.81 -3.81 -4.20
CA GLY A 11 9.17 -3.50 -2.81
C GLY A 11 8.10 -2.67 -2.08
N LEU A 12 7.52 -1.67 -2.73
CA LEU A 12 6.44 -0.86 -2.17
C LEU A 12 5.14 -1.65 -1.98
N ALA A 13 4.81 -2.54 -2.91
CA ALA A 13 3.66 -3.44 -2.81
C ALA A 13 3.82 -4.41 -1.63
N LEU A 14 5.01 -5.01 -1.49
CA LEU A 14 5.34 -5.91 -0.38
C LEU A 14 5.33 -5.19 0.97
N LEU A 15 5.79 -3.94 1.04
CA LEU A 15 5.68 -3.12 2.26
C LEU A 15 4.22 -2.99 2.72
N GLY A 16 3.27 -2.95 1.79
CA GLY A 16 1.84 -2.94 2.11
C GLY A 16 1.38 -4.19 2.87
N LEU A 17 1.99 -5.35 2.63
CA LEU A 17 1.64 -6.62 3.28
C LEU A 17 1.94 -6.64 4.79
N VAL A 18 2.75 -5.69 5.29
CA VAL A 18 3.02 -5.56 6.73
C VAL A 18 1.71 -5.48 7.52
N ARG A 19 0.71 -4.73 7.03
CA ARG A 19 -0.58 -4.60 7.72
C ARG A 19 -1.34 -5.94 7.80
N PRO A 20 -1.58 -6.67 6.70
CA PRO A 20 -2.15 -8.02 6.74
C PRO A 20 -1.41 -8.97 7.68
N VAL A 21 -0.07 -8.99 7.61
CA VAL A 21 0.74 -9.89 8.45
C VAL A 21 0.56 -9.58 9.94
N LEU A 22 0.58 -8.30 10.33
CA LEU A 22 0.31 -7.88 11.70
C LEU A 22 -1.12 -8.23 12.16
N SER A 23 -2.09 -8.19 11.24
CA SER A 23 -3.47 -8.58 11.52
C SER A 23 -3.60 -10.09 11.74
N ILE A 24 -2.94 -10.91 10.90
CA ILE A 24 -3.01 -12.37 10.97
C ILE A 24 -2.26 -12.90 12.21
N THR A 25 -1.17 -12.25 12.59
CA THR A 25 -0.35 -12.64 13.76
C THR A 25 -0.94 -12.21 15.10
N GLY A 26 -2.10 -11.53 15.11
CA GLY A 26 -2.75 -11.08 16.34
C GLY A 26 -1.99 -9.97 17.08
N VAL A 27 -1.05 -9.28 16.41
CA VAL A 27 -0.26 -8.21 17.05
C VAL A 27 -1.15 -7.05 17.50
N TYR A 28 -2.23 -6.76 16.76
CA TYR A 28 -3.21 -5.77 17.18
C TYR A 28 -4.01 -6.18 18.41
N ASP A 29 -4.20 -7.49 18.62
CA ASP A 29 -4.93 -8.03 19.77
C ASP A 29 -4.05 -8.02 21.03
N ALA A 30 -2.75 -8.25 20.86
CA ALA A 30 -1.75 -8.15 21.93
C ALA A 30 -1.58 -6.73 22.49
N LEU A 31 -2.00 -5.69 21.76
CA LEU A 31 -1.96 -4.28 22.19
C LEU A 31 -3.13 -3.90 23.13
N GLY A 32 -4.07 -4.81 23.41
CA GLY A 32 -5.18 -4.60 24.33
C GLY A 32 -6.21 -3.53 23.89
N GLY A 33 -7.10 -3.13 24.82
CA GLY A 33 -8.26 -2.26 24.55
C GLY A 33 -7.94 -0.82 24.10
N PHE A 34 -6.70 -0.35 24.26
CA PHE A 34 -6.28 0.97 23.76
C PHE A 34 -5.87 0.96 22.27
N GLY A 35 -5.51 -0.20 21.71
CA GLY A 35 -5.00 -0.32 20.34
C GLY A 35 -6.06 -0.59 19.27
N HIS A 36 -7.19 -1.18 19.64
CA HIS A 36 -8.03 -1.93 18.70
C HIS A 36 -8.69 -1.12 17.56
N PRO A 37 -9.19 0.13 17.75
CA PRO A 37 -9.70 0.92 16.63
C PRO A 37 -8.58 1.66 15.86
N TRP A 38 -7.51 2.06 16.53
CA TRP A 38 -6.53 3.01 15.99
C TRP A 38 -5.28 2.36 15.41
N ALA A 39 -4.84 1.23 15.96
CA ALA A 39 -3.58 0.60 15.56
C ALA A 39 -3.54 0.21 14.06
N PRO A 40 -4.60 -0.37 13.47
CA PRO A 40 -4.59 -0.67 12.04
C PRO A 40 -4.52 0.60 11.17
N LEU A 41 -5.13 1.70 11.62
CA LEU A 41 -5.12 2.99 10.92
C LEU A 41 -3.73 3.65 11.02
N LEU A 42 -3.11 3.63 12.20
CA LEU A 42 -1.76 4.15 12.41
C LEU A 42 -0.73 3.39 11.57
N VAL A 43 -0.80 2.06 11.53
CA VAL A 43 0.09 1.25 10.67
C VAL A 43 -0.12 1.61 9.20
N THR A 44 -1.38 1.76 8.76
CA THR A 44 -1.69 2.16 7.38
C THR A 44 -1.09 3.52 7.06
N LEU A 45 -1.23 4.48 7.97
CA LEU A 45 -0.68 5.83 7.82
C LEU A 45 0.86 5.80 7.76
N LEU A 46 1.51 5.03 8.63
CA LEU A 46 2.97 4.87 8.62
C LEU A 46 3.46 4.25 7.31
N ILE A 47 2.80 3.18 6.83
CA ILE A 47 3.13 2.57 5.54
C ILE A 47 2.96 3.60 4.40
N ALA A 48 1.85 4.33 4.38
CA ALA A 48 1.58 5.35 3.38
C ALA A 48 2.66 6.45 3.38
N VAL A 49 3.05 6.95 4.55
CA VAL A 49 4.12 7.94 4.71
C VAL A 49 5.44 7.38 4.19
N VAL A 50 5.81 6.15 4.54
CA VAL A 50 7.04 5.50 4.07
C VAL A 50 7.02 5.34 2.55
N GLN A 51 5.91 4.89 1.96
CA GLN A 51 5.79 4.74 0.50
C GLN A 51 5.99 6.07 -0.23
N VAL A 52 5.31 7.13 0.24
CA VAL A 52 5.47 8.48 -0.33
C VAL A 52 6.91 8.97 -0.15
N ALA A 53 7.49 8.81 1.05
CA ALA A 53 8.85 9.22 1.35
C ALA A 53 9.86 8.52 0.43
N VAL A 54 9.78 7.19 0.29
CA VAL A 54 10.64 6.40 -0.59
C VAL A 54 10.56 6.90 -2.04
N VAL A 55 9.34 7.12 -2.56
CA VAL A 55 9.15 7.60 -3.94
C VAL A 55 9.72 9.00 -4.15
N VAL A 56 9.50 9.90 -3.17
CA VAL A 56 10.01 11.28 -3.22
C VAL A 56 11.53 11.32 -3.09
N LEU A 57 12.11 10.53 -2.18
CA LEU A 57 13.56 10.45 -1.96
C LEU A 57 14.27 9.77 -3.14
N ALA A 58 13.68 8.72 -3.71
CA ALA A 58 14.19 8.04 -4.89
C ALA A 58 14.03 8.85 -6.20
N ARG A 59 13.46 10.07 -6.12
CA ARG A 59 13.25 10.99 -7.26
C ARG A 59 12.59 10.31 -8.45
N VAL A 60 11.57 9.51 -8.18
CA VAL A 60 10.86 8.75 -9.21
C VAL A 60 10.22 9.71 -10.21
N ARG A 61 10.47 9.49 -11.51
CA ARG A 61 9.96 10.37 -12.59
C ARG A 61 8.43 10.39 -12.69
N GLN A 62 7.79 9.26 -12.40
CA GLN A 62 6.34 9.07 -12.49
C GLN A 62 5.79 8.54 -11.16
N PRO A 63 5.74 9.38 -10.11
CA PRO A 63 5.35 8.97 -8.76
C PRO A 63 3.90 8.46 -8.71
N LEU A 64 3.02 9.06 -9.50
CA LEU A 64 1.62 8.66 -9.61
C LEU A 64 1.47 7.21 -10.09
N LEU A 65 1.98 6.92 -11.29
CA LEU A 65 1.90 5.58 -11.86
C LEU A 65 2.60 4.55 -10.95
N THR A 66 3.76 4.90 -10.38
CA THR A 66 4.51 4.02 -9.49
C THR A 66 3.69 3.61 -8.27
N LEU A 67 3.04 4.56 -7.60
CA LEU A 67 2.24 4.27 -6.40
C LEU A 67 0.89 3.63 -6.74
N THR A 68 0.27 3.96 -7.88
CA THR A 68 -0.91 3.25 -8.38
C THR A 68 -0.60 1.78 -8.66
N PHE A 69 0.49 1.47 -9.36
CA PHE A 69 0.92 0.10 -9.62
C PHE A 69 1.36 -0.62 -8.34
N ALA A 70 1.98 0.08 -7.40
CA ALA A 70 2.30 -0.50 -6.09
C ALA A 70 1.02 -0.84 -5.30
N GLY A 71 0.01 0.02 -5.34
CA GLY A 71 -1.31 -0.23 -4.77
C GLY A 71 -1.99 -1.44 -5.41
N LEU A 72 -2.01 -1.52 -6.76
CA LEU A 72 -2.50 -2.70 -7.48
C LEU A 72 -1.73 -3.97 -7.10
N GLY A 73 -0.40 -3.90 -7.05
CA GLY A 73 0.46 -5.02 -6.65
C GLY A 73 0.16 -5.50 -5.24
N TYR A 74 -0.04 -4.57 -4.30
CA TYR A 74 -0.49 -4.91 -2.94
C TYR A 74 -1.88 -5.56 -2.97
N GLY A 75 -2.84 -5.02 -3.73
CA GLY A 75 -4.17 -5.61 -3.87
C GLY A 75 -4.13 -7.05 -4.38
N VAL A 76 -3.33 -7.31 -5.42
CA VAL A 76 -3.09 -8.67 -5.93
C VAL A 76 -2.47 -9.55 -4.86
N ALA A 77 -1.42 -9.08 -4.18
CA ALA A 77 -0.74 -9.84 -3.13
C ALA A 77 -1.65 -10.15 -1.94
N ALA A 78 -2.53 -9.21 -1.55
CA ALA A 78 -3.51 -9.41 -0.49
C ALA A 78 -4.57 -10.45 -0.87
N ILE A 79 -5.03 -10.44 -2.14
CA ILE A 79 -5.93 -11.48 -2.66
C ILE A 79 -5.25 -12.84 -2.65
N LEU A 80 -4.00 -12.93 -3.13
CA LEU A 80 -3.24 -14.17 -3.13
C LEU A 80 -3.01 -14.68 -1.70
N LEU A 81 -2.69 -13.80 -0.76
CA LEU A 81 -2.54 -14.15 0.65
C LEU A 81 -3.86 -14.67 1.24
N ASN A 82 -4.99 -14.02 0.94
CA ASN A 82 -6.31 -14.47 1.39
C ASN A 82 -6.64 -15.87 0.83
N LEU A 83 -6.47 -16.07 -0.48
CA LEU A 83 -6.70 -17.36 -1.13
C LEU A 83 -5.78 -18.46 -0.59
N ALA A 84 -4.52 -18.14 -0.29
CA ALA A 84 -3.59 -19.09 0.31
C ALA A 84 -3.97 -19.47 1.75
N LEU A 85 -4.63 -18.57 2.49
CA LEU A 85 -5.07 -18.80 3.86
C LEU A 85 -6.47 -19.44 3.97
N GLN A 86 -7.32 -19.32 2.96
CA GLN A 86 -8.67 -19.92 2.97
C GLN A 86 -8.69 -21.40 3.34
N PRO A 87 -7.79 -22.27 2.82
CA PRO A 87 -7.76 -23.69 3.23
C PRO A 87 -7.43 -23.91 4.71
N LEU A 88 -6.74 -22.96 5.35
CA LEU A 88 -6.35 -23.04 6.77
C LEU A 88 -7.41 -22.43 7.70
N LEU A 89 -8.27 -21.56 7.17
CA LEU A 89 -9.29 -20.84 7.93
C LEU A 89 -10.66 -21.46 7.63
N ALA A 90 -11.04 -22.48 8.40
CA ALA A 90 -12.29 -23.24 8.22
C ALA A 90 -13.58 -22.39 8.25
N SER A 91 -13.51 -21.14 8.70
CA SER A 91 -14.61 -20.17 8.77
C SER A 91 -14.54 -19.05 7.72
N ALA A 92 -13.61 -19.11 6.76
CA ALA A 92 -13.45 -18.06 5.76
C ALA A 92 -14.53 -18.17 4.67
N GLU A 93 -15.44 -17.20 4.62
CA GLU A 93 -16.34 -17.04 3.47
C GLU A 93 -15.55 -16.67 2.20
N ALA A 94 -15.94 -17.29 1.09
CA ALA A 94 -15.38 -16.96 -0.21
C ALA A 94 -15.75 -15.53 -0.58
N ILE A 95 -14.74 -14.72 -0.94
CA ILE A 95 -14.99 -13.36 -1.43
C ILE A 95 -15.67 -13.46 -2.80
N PRO A 96 -16.85 -12.84 -3.01
CA PRO A 96 -17.52 -12.85 -4.30
C PRO A 96 -16.72 -12.05 -5.33
N VAL A 97 -16.87 -12.36 -6.62
CA VAL A 97 -16.09 -11.72 -7.71
C VAL A 97 -16.07 -10.18 -7.65
N PRO A 98 -17.21 -9.49 -7.40
CA PRO A 98 -17.21 -8.03 -7.22
C PRO A 98 -16.33 -7.54 -6.06
N GLY A 99 -16.15 -8.35 -5.02
CA GLY A 99 -15.27 -8.05 -3.89
C GLY A 99 -13.80 -7.98 -4.28
N TYR A 100 -13.32 -8.89 -5.14
CA TYR A 100 -11.94 -8.82 -5.66
C TYR A 100 -11.71 -7.55 -6.49
N VAL A 101 -12.68 -7.18 -7.33
CA VAL A 101 -12.61 -5.94 -8.11
C VAL A 101 -12.57 -4.73 -7.18
N ALA A 102 -13.41 -4.69 -6.16
CA ALA A 102 -13.42 -3.61 -5.16
C ALA A 102 -12.07 -3.50 -4.41
N ILE A 103 -11.45 -4.63 -4.05
CA ILE A 103 -10.11 -4.65 -3.43
C ILE A 103 -9.07 -4.03 -4.37
N LEU A 104 -9.05 -4.45 -5.64
CA LEU A 104 -8.07 -3.94 -6.61
C LEU A 104 -8.27 -2.44 -6.87
N VAL A 105 -9.51 -2.02 -7.11
CA VAL A 105 -9.85 -0.61 -7.37
C VAL A 105 -9.55 0.25 -6.14
N GLY A 106 -9.95 -0.18 -4.94
CA GLY A 106 -9.69 0.55 -3.71
C GLY A 106 -8.20 0.77 -3.47
N ASN A 107 -7.39 -0.27 -3.67
CA ASN A 107 -5.94 -0.17 -3.51
C ASN A 107 -5.26 0.65 -4.63
N ALA A 108 -5.76 0.56 -5.86
CA ALA A 108 -5.29 1.40 -6.96
C ALA A 108 -5.58 2.89 -6.70
N LEU A 109 -6.78 3.20 -6.20
CA LEU A 109 -7.19 4.55 -5.84
C LEU A 109 -6.36 5.09 -4.69
N GLN A 110 -6.15 4.31 -3.63
CA GLN A 110 -5.26 4.69 -2.53
C GLN A 110 -3.84 4.97 -3.04
N GLY A 111 -3.30 4.07 -3.86
CA GLY A 111 -1.99 4.26 -4.51
C GLY A 111 -1.94 5.53 -5.36
N ALA A 112 -3.01 5.82 -6.11
CA ALA A 112 -3.13 7.05 -6.90
C ALA A 112 -3.14 8.31 -6.02
N VAL A 113 -3.87 8.31 -4.91
CA VAL A 113 -3.91 9.43 -3.94
C VAL A 113 -2.50 9.69 -3.38
N LEU A 114 -1.80 8.66 -2.94
CA LEU A 114 -0.41 8.78 -2.47
C LEU A 114 0.53 9.27 -3.59
N GLY A 115 0.29 8.79 -4.81
CA GLY A 115 0.93 9.23 -6.04
C GLY A 115 0.79 10.73 -6.31
N LEU A 116 -0.41 11.26 -6.13
CA LEU A 116 -0.71 12.69 -6.26
C LEU A 116 -0.02 13.51 -5.17
N ILE A 117 0.00 13.02 -3.93
CA ILE A 117 0.73 13.67 -2.82
C ILE A 117 2.23 13.74 -3.14
N ALA A 118 2.84 12.63 -3.58
CA ALA A 118 4.24 12.59 -3.98
C ALA A 118 4.54 13.53 -5.15
N LEU A 119 3.64 13.61 -6.14
CA LEU A 119 3.75 14.55 -7.25
C LEU A 119 3.71 16.01 -6.76
N GLY A 120 2.81 16.35 -5.85
CA GLY A 120 2.72 17.66 -5.20
C GLY A 120 4.03 18.02 -4.49
N LEU A 121 4.56 17.11 -3.68
CA LEU A 121 5.84 17.28 -2.97
C LEU A 121 7.02 17.49 -3.93
N HIS A 122 7.05 16.76 -5.05
CA HIS A 122 8.07 16.99 -6.09
C HIS A 122 7.97 18.38 -6.72
N ARG A 123 6.75 18.88 -6.96
CA ARG A 123 6.53 20.22 -7.51
C ARG A 123 6.93 21.32 -6.53
N LEU A 124 6.74 21.11 -5.23
CA LEU A 124 7.14 22.06 -4.17
C LEU A 124 8.66 22.09 -3.92
N ARG A 125 9.39 21.02 -4.28
CA ARG A 125 10.86 20.98 -4.15
C ARG A 125 11.61 21.58 -5.35
N LYS A 126 11.02 21.57 -6.55
CA LYS A 126 11.60 22.16 -7.77
C LYS A 126 11.75 23.71 -7.79
N PRO A 127 11.00 24.56 -7.04
CA PRO A 127 11.15 26.01 -7.10
C PRO A 127 12.40 26.54 -6.40
N ALA A 128 13.09 25.75 -5.58
CA ALA A 128 14.19 26.21 -4.72
C ALA A 128 15.59 26.15 -5.38
N GLN A 129 15.71 25.87 -6.68
CA GLN A 129 17.02 25.76 -7.37
C GLN A 129 17.27 26.90 -8.38
N LEU A 130 16.54 28.02 -8.29
CA LEU A 130 16.67 29.17 -9.20
C LEU A 130 17.00 30.50 -8.49
N SER A 131 17.55 30.47 -7.28
CA SER A 131 18.07 31.67 -6.59
C SER A 131 19.58 31.69 -6.54
#